data_AF-A0A967E002-F1
#
_entry.id   AF-A0A967E002-F1
#
_cell.length_a   1.000
_cell.length_b   1.000
_cell.length_c   1.000
_cell.angle_alpha   90.00
_cell.angle_beta   90.00
_cell.angle_gamma   90.00
#
_symmetry.space_group_name_H-M   'P 1'
#
loop_
_entity.id
_entity.type
_entity.pdbx_description
1 polymer ?
#
loop_
_entity_poly.entity_id
_entity_poly.type
_entity_poly.pdbx_seq_one_letter_code
_entity_poly.pdbx_strand_id
1 'polypeptide(L)'
;RATDVNNGCVSFTELELEIDLLPVIAAPEAIPPIEACDDDQTGVQTLNLTSQQEFILNDLEESDHQIQYYETQTDAQNNENEIPNPEDYTTASQQIFVRVTET
;
A
#
# COMPACT_ATOMS: atom_id res chain seq x y z
N ARG A 1 -2.30 37.77 -2.24
CA ARG A 1 -2.74 39.17 -1.97
C ARG A 1 -1.53 40.07 -1.96
N ALA A 2 -1.51 41.09 -2.81
CA ALA A 2 -0.55 42.19 -2.76
C ALA A 2 -1.29 43.51 -2.43
N THR A 3 -0.63 44.46 -1.77
CA THR A 3 -1.21 45.77 -1.45
C THR A 3 -0.22 46.86 -1.85
N ASP A 4 -0.68 47.82 -2.66
CA ASP A 4 0.08 48.99 -3.04
C ASP A 4 0.09 49.99 -1.88
N VAL A 5 1.29 50.32 -1.39
CA VAL A 5 1.49 51.18 -0.22
C VAL A 5 1.22 52.66 -0.50
N ASN A 6 1.10 53.08 -1.77
CA ASN A 6 0.93 54.48 -2.14
C ASN A 6 -0.55 54.89 -2.27
N ASN A 7 -1.42 53.96 -2.69
CA ASN A 7 -2.83 54.23 -2.96
C ASN A 7 -3.79 53.27 -2.24
N GLY A 8 -3.26 52.26 -1.53
CA GLY A 8 -4.07 51.28 -0.79
C GLY A 8 -4.79 50.26 -1.68
N CYS A 9 -4.55 50.24 -2.99
CA CYS A 9 -5.15 49.27 -3.90
C CYS A 9 -4.68 47.86 -3.54
N VAL A 10 -5.62 46.93 -3.55
CA VAL A 10 -5.35 45.50 -3.33
C VAL A 10 -5.46 44.76 -4.65
N SER A 11 -4.51 43.85 -4.88
CA SER A 11 -4.56 42.89 -5.97
C SER A 11 -4.61 41.48 -5.41
N PHE A 12 -5.46 40.66 -6.03
CA PHE A 12 -5.60 39.24 -5.74
C PHE A 12 -5.09 38.47 -6.94
N THR A 13 -4.43 37.36 -6.67
CA THR A 13 -4.09 36.34 -7.66
C THR A 13 -4.51 35.02 -7.06
N GLU A 14 -4.96 34.09 -7.90
CA GLU A 14 -5.32 32.75 -7.50
C GLU A 14 -4.07 31.87 -7.59
N LEU A 15 -3.91 30.98 -6.61
CA LEU A 15 -2.97 29.88 -6.66
C LEU A 15 -3.82 28.63 -6.73
N GLU A 16 -3.71 27.91 -7.84
CA GLU A 16 -4.27 26.57 -7.93
C GLU A 16 -3.34 25.63 -7.19
N LEU A 17 -3.88 24.94 -6.19
CA LEU A 17 -3.17 23.91 -5.43
C LEU A 17 -3.68 22.57 -5.92
N GLU A 18 -2.84 21.87 -6.66
CA GLU A 18 -3.04 20.46 -7.00
C GLU A 18 -2.45 19.62 -5.86
N ILE A 19 -3.29 18.81 -5.23
CA ILE A 19 -2.88 17.87 -4.17
C ILE A 19 -2.98 16.48 -4.77
N ASP A 20 -1.83 15.86 -4.92
CA ASP A 20 -1.75 14.44 -5.23
C ASP A 20 -1.94 13.65 -3.94
N LEU A 21 -3.02 12.87 -3.86
CA LEU A 21 -3.38 12.12 -2.67
C LEU A 21 -2.87 10.69 -2.83
N LEU A 22 -2.28 10.13 -1.77
CA LEU A 22 -1.87 8.74 -1.79
C LEU A 22 -3.07 7.80 -2.05
N PRO A 23 -2.83 6.64 -2.70
CA PRO A 23 -3.86 5.62 -2.89
C PRO A 23 -4.53 5.23 -1.58
N VAL A 24 -5.86 5.16 -1.60
CA VAL A 24 -6.64 4.69 -0.45
C VAL A 24 -6.90 3.20 -0.62
N ILE A 25 -6.02 2.39 -0.03
CA ILE A 25 -6.15 0.92 0.00
C ILE A 25 -7.12 0.46 1.09
N ALA A 26 -7.53 -0.81 1.06
CA ALA A 26 -8.34 -1.39 2.11
C ALA A 26 -7.66 -1.29 3.48
N ALA A 27 -8.46 -1.04 4.52
CA ALA A 27 -8.00 -1.20 5.90
C ALA A 27 -7.67 -2.68 6.17
N PRO A 28 -6.66 -2.98 7.01
CA PRO A 28 -6.24 -4.36 7.28
C PRO A 28 -7.38 -5.29 7.73
N GLU A 29 -8.37 -4.78 8.45
CA GLU A 29 -9.51 -5.55 8.95
C GLU A 29 -10.52 -5.94 7.85
N ALA A 30 -10.46 -5.29 6.68
CA ALA A 30 -11.30 -5.59 5.53
C ALA A 30 -10.67 -6.68 4.61
N ILE A 31 -9.41 -7.04 4.84
CA ILE A 31 -8.71 -8.06 4.08
C ILE A 31 -8.86 -9.40 4.81
N PRO A 32 -9.50 -10.42 4.22
CA PRO A 32 -9.61 -11.73 4.85
C PRO A 32 -8.23 -12.38 5.02
N PRO A 33 -7.99 -13.13 6.12
CA PRO A 33 -6.73 -13.84 6.28
C PRO A 33 -6.60 -14.95 5.24
N ILE A 34 -5.37 -15.25 4.83
CA ILE A 34 -5.06 -16.47 4.09
C ILE A 34 -4.92 -17.60 5.11
N GLU A 35 -5.75 -18.62 4.99
CA GLU A 35 -5.74 -19.79 5.88
C GLU A 35 -5.38 -21.05 5.10
N ALA A 36 -4.46 -21.86 5.62
CA ALA A 36 -4.15 -23.19 5.10
C ALA A 36 -3.95 -24.18 6.24
N CYS A 37 -4.40 -25.42 6.03
CA CYS A 37 -4.18 -26.52 6.98
C CYS A 37 -2.80 -27.12 6.77
N ASP A 38 -2.02 -27.27 7.83
CA ASP A 38 -0.76 -28.02 7.84
C ASP A 38 -1.04 -29.53 7.96
N ASP A 39 -1.39 -30.16 6.84
CA ASP A 39 -1.75 -31.58 6.79
C ASP A 39 -0.54 -32.52 6.95
N ASP A 40 0.68 -32.04 6.66
CA ASP A 40 1.92 -32.81 6.74
C ASP A 40 2.70 -32.62 8.06
N GLN A 41 2.19 -31.77 8.96
CA GLN A 41 2.70 -31.49 10.30
C GLN A 41 4.14 -30.92 10.28
N THR A 42 4.45 -30.10 9.29
CA THR A 42 5.77 -29.46 9.15
C THR A 42 5.89 -28.16 9.96
N GLY A 43 4.76 -27.60 10.40
CA GLY A 43 4.67 -26.32 11.12
C GLY A 43 4.71 -25.10 10.21
N VAL A 44 4.75 -25.29 8.89
CA VAL A 44 4.79 -24.23 7.87
C VAL A 44 3.90 -24.62 6.69
N GLN A 45 3.42 -23.64 5.93
CA GLN A 45 2.71 -23.85 4.69
C GLN A 45 3.12 -22.84 3.62
N THR A 46 3.08 -23.28 2.36
CA THR A 46 3.25 -22.40 1.21
C THR A 46 1.91 -21.75 0.85
N LEU A 47 1.92 -20.43 0.78
CA LEU A 47 0.75 -19.60 0.55
C LEU A 47 1.00 -18.67 -0.64
N ASN A 48 -0.05 -18.42 -1.42
CA ASN A 48 -0.05 -17.36 -2.41
C ASN A 48 -0.57 -16.06 -1.78
N LEU A 49 0.33 -15.12 -1.50
CA LEU A 49 0.02 -13.80 -0.94
C LEU A 49 -0.74 -12.91 -1.93
N THR A 50 -0.53 -13.08 -3.25
CA THR A 50 -1.20 -12.29 -4.29
C THR A 50 -2.69 -12.60 -4.41
N SER A 51 -3.16 -13.69 -3.77
CA SER A 51 -4.60 -13.98 -3.62
C SER A 51 -5.38 -12.88 -2.91
N GLN A 52 -4.72 -12.00 -2.17
CA GLN A 52 -5.34 -10.87 -1.47
C GLN A 52 -5.30 -9.55 -2.25
N GLN A 53 -4.72 -9.53 -3.45
CA GLN A 53 -4.47 -8.32 -4.23
C GLN A 53 -5.75 -7.50 -4.50
N GLU A 54 -6.83 -8.17 -4.93
CA GLU A 54 -8.13 -7.51 -5.20
C GLU A 54 -8.68 -6.83 -3.94
N PHE A 55 -8.56 -7.48 -2.78
CA PHE A 55 -8.99 -6.91 -1.51
C PHE A 55 -8.10 -5.73 -1.09
N ILE A 56 -6.78 -5.85 -1.25
CA ILE A 56 -5.82 -4.81 -0.90
C ILE A 56 -6.10 -3.54 -1.70
N LEU A 57 -6.27 -3.67 -3.02
CA LEU A 57 -6.44 -2.54 -3.93
C LEU A 57 -7.76 -1.82 -3.75
N ASN A 58 -8.82 -2.48 -3.26
CA ASN A 58 -10.07 -1.80 -2.90
C ASN A 58 -10.60 -0.90 -4.03
N ASP A 59 -10.85 -1.49 -5.20
CA ASP A 59 -11.27 -0.84 -6.45
C ASP A 59 -10.20 0.04 -7.16
N LEU A 60 -8.96 0.07 -6.68
CA LEU A 60 -7.85 0.67 -7.43
C LEU A 60 -7.44 -0.19 -8.62
N GLU A 61 -7.14 0.45 -9.75
CA GLU A 61 -6.72 -0.23 -10.98
C GLU A 61 -5.34 -0.86 -10.83
N GLU A 62 -5.25 -2.18 -11.03
CA GLU A 62 -4.00 -2.95 -10.94
C GLU A 62 -2.92 -2.48 -11.92
N SER A 63 -3.30 -1.90 -13.07
CA SER A 63 -2.34 -1.41 -14.05
C SER A 63 -1.56 -0.18 -13.59
N ASP A 64 -2.14 0.57 -12.66
CA ASP A 64 -1.64 1.86 -12.20
C ASP A 64 -0.98 1.75 -10.81
N HIS A 65 -1.02 0.56 -10.20
CA HIS A 65 -0.55 0.32 -8.84
C HIS A 65 0.30 -0.95 -8.77
N GLN A 66 1.42 -0.86 -8.06
CA GLN A 66 2.27 -1.98 -7.72
C GLN A 66 2.11 -2.35 -6.25
N ILE A 67 1.99 -3.65 -5.95
CA ILE A 67 1.98 -4.19 -4.59
C ILE A 67 3.28 -4.94 -4.33
N GLN A 68 3.92 -4.63 -3.21
CA GLN A 68 5.13 -5.30 -2.71
C GLN A 68 4.86 -5.82 -1.29
N TYR A 69 5.44 -6.97 -0.95
CA TYR A 69 5.14 -7.72 0.28
C TYR A 69 6.39 -7.82 1.18
N TYR A 70 6.21 -7.73 2.49
CA TYR A 70 7.30 -7.69 3.47
C TYR A 70 6.93 -8.41 4.77
N GLU A 71 7.93 -8.92 5.48
CA GLU A 71 7.74 -9.59 6.78
C GLU A 71 7.63 -8.60 7.94
N THR A 72 8.11 -7.37 7.78
CA THR A 72 8.06 -6.33 8.82
C THR A 72 7.52 -5.00 8.30
N GLN A 73 6.94 -4.23 9.22
CA GLN A 73 6.47 -2.88 8.91
C GLN A 73 7.62 -1.95 8.50
N THR A 74 8.78 -2.06 9.16
CA THR A 74 9.95 -1.23 8.86
C THR A 74 10.45 -1.47 7.45
N ASP A 75 10.52 -2.73 7.03
CA ASP A 75 10.91 -3.14 5.68
C ASP A 75 9.96 -2.56 4.63
N ALA A 76 8.64 -2.66 4.86
CA ALA A 76 7.64 -2.06 3.97
C ALA A 76 7.75 -0.52 3.88
N GLN A 77 8.02 0.15 5.01
CA GLN A 77 8.19 1.61 5.07
C GLN A 77 9.47 2.07 4.35
N ASN A 78 10.57 1.34 4.54
CA ASN A 78 11.86 1.67 3.95
C ASN A 78 12.03 1.15 2.52
N ASN A 79 11.13 0.29 2.04
CA ASN A 79 11.28 -0.47 0.81
C ASN A 79 12.56 -1.33 0.79
N GLU A 80 12.74 -2.13 1.84
CA GLU A 80 13.89 -3.02 2.03
C GLU A 80 13.40 -4.45 2.22
N ASN A 81 14.19 -5.46 1.85
CA ASN A 81 13.89 -6.89 2.10
C ASN A 81 12.49 -7.35 1.60
N GLU A 82 12.11 -6.96 0.38
CA GLU A 82 10.89 -7.44 -0.26
C GLU A 82 10.88 -8.99 -0.36
N ILE A 83 9.72 -9.60 -0.14
CA ILE A 83 9.48 -11.02 -0.37
C ILE A 83 9.52 -11.28 -1.89
N PRO A 84 10.52 -12.00 -2.41
CA PRO A 84 10.77 -12.08 -3.85
C PRO A 84 9.74 -12.94 -4.62
N ASN A 85 9.11 -13.90 -3.94
CA ASN A 85 8.16 -14.84 -4.56
C ASN A 85 6.85 -14.86 -3.75
N PRO A 86 6.01 -13.82 -3.85
CA PRO A 86 4.77 -13.74 -3.07
C PRO A 86 3.73 -14.79 -3.47
N GLU A 87 3.82 -15.37 -4.68
CA GLU A 87 2.91 -16.44 -5.13
C GLU A 87 3.18 -17.79 -4.44
N ASP A 88 4.41 -17.99 -3.93
CA ASP A 88 4.90 -19.24 -3.35
C ASP A 88 5.69 -18.96 -2.05
N TYR A 89 5.06 -18.27 -1.10
CA TYR A 89 5.71 -17.89 0.15
C TYR A 89 5.46 -18.94 1.25
N THR A 90 6.53 -19.61 1.72
CA THR A 90 6.47 -20.61 2.80
C THR A 90 6.64 -19.94 4.16
N THR A 91 5.65 -20.07 5.03
CA THR A 91 5.70 -19.51 6.38
C THR A 91 4.85 -20.30 7.37
N ALA A 92 5.05 -20.07 8.66
CA ALA A 92 4.14 -20.53 9.70
C ALA A 92 2.95 -19.55 9.82
N SER A 93 2.48 -19.27 11.03
CA SER A 93 1.57 -18.13 11.25
C SER A 93 2.39 -16.84 11.34
N GLN A 94 2.20 -15.94 10.37
CA GLN A 94 2.96 -14.70 10.25
C GLN A 94 2.05 -13.55 9.78
N GLN A 95 2.31 -12.34 10.29
CA GLN A 95 1.73 -11.11 9.76
C GLN A 95 2.56 -10.62 8.59
N ILE A 96 1.91 -10.32 7.46
CA ILE A 96 2.55 -9.77 6.27
C ILE A 96 2.17 -8.29 6.13
N PHE A 97 3.14 -7.47 5.75
CA PHE A 97 2.98 -6.05 5.48
C PHE A 97 3.06 -5.81 3.98
N VAL A 98 2.23 -4.91 3.48
CA VAL A 98 2.20 -4.55 2.06
C VAL A 98 2.53 -3.08 1.87
N ARG A 99 3.22 -2.78 0.78
CA ARG A 99 3.45 -1.42 0.28
C ARG A 99 2.77 -1.32 -1.08
N VAL A 100 1.90 -0.33 -1.24
CA VAL A 100 1.25 -0.02 -2.51
C VAL A 100 1.81 1.30 -3.03
N THR A 101 2.23 1.32 -4.29
CA THR A 101 2.78 2.51 -4.97
C THR A 101 2.15 2.67 -6.33
N GLU A 102 1.83 3.90 -6.72
CA GLU A 102 1.43 4.21 -8.09
C GLU A 102 2.62 4.05 -9.04
N THR A 103 2.37 3.56 -10.25
CA THR A 103 3.39 3.29 -11.29
C THR A 103 3.57 4.42 -12.28
#